data_AF-A0A0C1ZGR7-F1
#
_entry.id   AF-A0A0C1ZGR7-F1
#
_cell.length_a   1.000
_cell.length_b   1.000
_cell.length_c   1.000
_cell.angle_alpha   90.00
_cell.angle_beta   90.00
_cell.angle_gamma   90.00
#
_symmetry.space_group_name_H-M   'P 1'
#
loop_
_entity.id
_entity.type
_entity.pdbx_description
1 polymer ?
#
loop_
_entity_poly.entity_id
_entity_poly.type
_entity_poly.pdbx_seq_one_letter_code
_entity_poly.pdbx_strand_id
1 'polypeptide(L)'
;MATRYFTLEQAQALLPRVRSLMGQALQLHGHLRKAIARLSDDGHEINWALLRGEEQLAAPDDELESDEGSDALERARMIYLALRESVAQIEALGAEVKGVMDGLVDFRSWRDGTHEVLLCFKLGEAEIQFYHGLDEGFDGRHPTAGHRFCAEFEGDAEPDRQTDPETNNEPDTEPGDKRSQSADTGERERVAGPQRQ
;
A
#
# COMPACT_ATOMS: atom_id res chain seq x y z
N MET A 1 3.60 -12.77 -5.10
CA MET A 1 3.38 -12.16 -6.43
C MET A 1 4.21 -10.90 -6.52
N ALA A 2 4.63 -10.49 -7.71
CA ALA A 2 5.36 -9.24 -7.89
C ALA A 2 4.44 -8.05 -7.59
N THR A 3 4.96 -7.08 -6.86
CA THR A 3 4.29 -5.82 -6.56
C THR A 3 4.01 -5.06 -7.86
N ARG A 4 2.75 -4.69 -8.10
CA ARG A 4 2.33 -3.94 -9.28
C ARG A 4 2.15 -2.47 -8.94
N TYR A 5 2.71 -1.60 -9.77
CA TYR A 5 2.57 -0.16 -9.69
C TYR A 5 1.62 0.35 -10.77
N PHE A 6 1.01 1.50 -10.52
CA PHE A 6 -0.04 2.07 -11.36
C PHE A 6 0.16 3.55 -11.61
N THR A 7 -0.26 4.02 -12.79
CA THR A 7 -0.64 5.43 -12.94
C THR A 7 -2.00 5.69 -12.29
N LEU A 8 -2.33 6.96 -12.06
CA LEU A 8 -3.63 7.33 -11.50
C LEU A 8 -4.78 6.86 -12.41
N GLU A 9 -4.64 6.98 -13.73
CA GLU A 9 -5.64 6.56 -14.71
C GLU A 9 -5.84 5.05 -14.70
N GLN A 10 -4.75 4.28 -14.59
CA GLN A 10 -4.83 2.82 -14.51
C GLN A 10 -5.54 2.38 -13.24
N ALA A 11 -5.22 2.98 -12.09
CA ALA A 11 -5.91 2.69 -10.83
C ALA A 11 -7.39 3.07 -10.90
N GLN A 12 -7.72 4.24 -11.47
CA GLN A 12 -9.10 4.68 -11.69
C GLN A 12 -9.90 3.73 -12.59
N ALA A 13 -9.29 3.21 -13.65
CA ALA A 13 -9.92 2.26 -14.56
C ALA A 13 -10.31 0.94 -13.88
N LEU A 14 -9.67 0.57 -12.76
CA LEU A 14 -9.99 -0.62 -11.97
C LEU A 14 -11.15 -0.41 -11.00
N LEU A 15 -11.50 0.84 -10.66
CA LEU A 15 -12.51 1.14 -9.64
C LEU A 15 -13.88 0.50 -9.90
N PRO A 16 -14.42 0.42 -11.13
CA PRO A 16 -15.70 -0.27 -11.35
C PRO A 16 -15.68 -1.72 -10.87
N ARG A 17 -14.57 -2.43 -11.12
CA ARG A 17 -14.40 -3.82 -10.68
C ARG A 17 -14.18 -3.89 -9.17
N VAL A 18 -13.31 -3.03 -8.62
CA VAL A 18 -13.05 -2.96 -7.18
C VAL A 18 -14.32 -2.65 -6.39
N ARG A 19 -15.15 -1.70 -6.84
CA ARG A 19 -16.44 -1.36 -6.21
C ARG A 19 -17.39 -2.55 -6.19
N SER A 20 -17.47 -3.28 -7.29
CA SER A 20 -18.32 -4.48 -7.40
C SER A 20 -17.88 -5.56 -6.41
N LEU A 21 -16.58 -5.89 -6.40
CA LEU A 21 -16.01 -6.92 -5.53
C LEU A 21 -16.04 -6.52 -4.05
N MET A 22 -15.71 -5.26 -3.74
CA MET A 22 -15.75 -4.75 -2.37
C MET A 22 -17.18 -4.70 -1.83
N GLY A 23 -18.15 -4.32 -2.67
CA GLY A 23 -19.56 -4.39 -2.32
C GLY A 23 -20.02 -5.81 -1.99
N GLN A 24 -19.60 -6.80 -2.78
CA GLN A 24 -19.83 -8.22 -2.49
C GLN A 24 -19.17 -8.65 -1.18
N ALA A 25 -17.90 -8.28 -0.96
CA ALA A 25 -17.18 -8.58 0.27
C ALA A 25 -17.89 -7.99 1.50
N LEU A 26 -18.36 -6.74 1.44
CA LEU A 26 -19.09 -6.11 2.54
C LEU A 26 -20.42 -6.82 2.84
N GLN A 27 -21.15 -7.24 1.81
CA GLN A 27 -22.39 -8.02 1.97
C GLN A 27 -22.12 -9.38 2.61
N LEU A 28 -21.11 -10.11 2.10
CA LEU A 28 -20.69 -11.41 2.62
C LEU A 28 -20.22 -11.31 4.07
N HIS A 29 -19.44 -10.28 4.41
CA HIS A 29 -19.05 -10.01 5.79
C HIS A 29 -20.28 -9.78 6.69
N GLY A 30 -21.27 -9.01 6.22
CA GLY A 30 -22.53 -8.81 6.94
C GLY A 30 -23.30 -10.11 7.17
N HIS A 31 -23.32 -11.03 6.19
CA HIS A 31 -23.91 -12.35 6.33
C HIS A 31 -23.12 -13.25 7.29
N LEU A 32 -21.80 -13.25 7.19
CA LEU A 32 -20.91 -14.02 8.06
C LEU A 32 -21.10 -13.61 9.52
N ARG A 33 -21.12 -12.30 9.80
CA ARG A 33 -21.36 -11.79 11.15
C ARG A 33 -22.69 -12.26 11.74
N LYS A 34 -23.75 -12.28 10.93
CA LYS A 34 -25.08 -12.79 11.36
C LYS A 34 -25.05 -14.30 11.60
N ALA A 35 -24.34 -15.06 10.76
CA ALA A 35 -24.21 -16.51 10.93
C ALA A 35 -23.44 -16.86 12.21
N ILE A 36 -22.32 -16.17 12.47
CA ILE A 36 -21.53 -16.33 13.70
C ILE A 36 -22.36 -15.97 14.93
N ALA A 37 -23.07 -14.84 14.90
CA ALA A 37 -23.90 -14.41 16.03
C ALA A 37 -24.96 -15.46 16.39
N ARG A 38 -25.63 -16.06 15.41
CA ARG A 38 -26.61 -17.14 15.65
C ARG A 38 -25.97 -18.35 16.30
N LEU A 39 -24.85 -18.82 15.75
CA LEU A 39 -24.10 -19.93 16.33
C LEU A 39 -23.70 -19.67 17.78
N SER A 40 -23.28 -18.43 18.10
CA SER A 40 -22.96 -18.04 19.48
C SER A 40 -24.18 -17.94 20.39
N ASP A 41 -25.32 -17.46 19.89
CA ASP A 41 -26.59 -17.44 20.62
C ASP A 41 -27.07 -18.88 20.93
N ASP A 42 -26.77 -19.82 20.05
CA ASP A 42 -27.03 -21.26 20.20
C ASP A 42 -26.01 -21.97 21.11
N GLY A 43 -25.04 -21.24 21.68
CA GLY A 43 -24.05 -21.75 22.64
C GLY A 43 -22.76 -22.28 22.03
N HIS A 44 -22.53 -22.13 20.73
CA HIS A 44 -21.30 -22.54 20.07
C HIS A 44 -20.21 -21.47 20.15
N GLU A 45 -19.02 -21.86 20.60
CA GLU A 45 -17.84 -21.00 20.53
C GLU A 45 -17.23 -21.04 19.13
N ILE A 46 -17.43 -19.96 18.36
CA ILE A 46 -16.93 -19.85 16.99
C ILE A 46 -15.61 -19.09 16.96
N ASN A 47 -14.55 -19.78 16.54
CA ASN A 47 -13.23 -19.22 16.33
C ASN A 47 -12.86 -19.21 14.83
N TRP A 48 -11.73 -18.59 14.49
CA TRP A 48 -11.25 -18.53 13.11
C TRP A 48 -10.78 -19.88 12.54
N ALA A 49 -10.32 -20.82 13.38
CA ALA A 49 -9.87 -22.13 12.94
C ALA A 49 -11.06 -22.98 12.43
N LEU A 50 -12.20 -22.91 13.14
CA LEU A 50 -13.46 -23.48 12.70
C LEU A 50 -13.89 -22.88 11.36
N LEU A 51 -13.90 -21.56 11.20
CA LEU A 51 -14.30 -20.96 9.92
C LEU A 51 -13.35 -21.29 8.75
N ARG A 52 -12.08 -21.63 9.03
CA ARG A 52 -11.08 -21.96 8.02
C ARG A 52 -11.06 -23.42 7.57
N GLY A 53 -11.75 -24.35 8.24
CA GLY A 53 -11.54 -25.78 7.93
C GLY A 53 -10.62 -26.52 8.90
N GLU A 54 -9.94 -25.82 9.80
CA GLU A 54 -8.79 -26.36 10.55
C GLU A 54 -9.22 -27.14 11.79
N GLU A 55 -10.44 -26.89 12.28
CA GLU A 55 -11.01 -27.51 13.46
C GLU A 55 -12.45 -27.99 13.16
N GLN A 56 -12.90 -29.01 13.88
CA GLN A 56 -14.29 -29.49 13.88
C GLN A 56 -14.98 -28.99 15.15
N LEU A 57 -16.28 -28.69 15.10
CA LEU A 57 -17.04 -28.44 16.33
C LEU A 57 -16.92 -29.66 17.25
N ALA A 58 -16.60 -29.43 18.52
CA ALA A 58 -16.63 -30.48 19.52
C ALA A 58 -18.07 -31.00 19.64
N ALA A 59 -18.27 -32.29 19.37
CA ALA A 59 -19.54 -32.94 19.62
C ALA A 59 -19.66 -33.19 21.15
N PRO A 60 -20.79 -32.85 21.79
CA PRO A 60 -21.06 -33.35 23.13
C PRO A 60 -21.15 -34.89 23.11
N ASP A 61 -20.61 -35.55 24.13
CA ASP A 61 -20.43 -37.01 24.23
C ASP A 61 -21.75 -37.83 24.24
N ASP A 62 -22.89 -37.18 24.41
CA ASP A 62 -24.22 -37.80 24.43
C ASP A 62 -25.23 -36.80 23.88
N GLU A 63 -25.52 -36.89 22.58
CA GLU A 63 -26.79 -36.57 21.93
C GLU A 63 -26.56 -36.48 20.42
N LEU A 64 -27.45 -37.15 19.68
CA LEU A 64 -27.61 -37.13 18.22
C LEU A 64 -27.06 -35.84 17.61
N GLU A 65 -26.10 -35.99 16.68
CA GLU A 65 -25.58 -34.94 15.79
C GLU A 65 -26.60 -33.81 15.64
N SER A 66 -26.39 -32.67 16.31
CA SER A 66 -27.28 -31.53 16.09
C SER A 66 -26.95 -30.98 14.71
N ASP A 67 -27.60 -31.58 13.70
CA ASP A 67 -27.45 -31.32 12.27
C ASP A 67 -27.51 -29.82 11.99
N GLU A 68 -28.36 -29.10 12.73
CA GLU A 68 -28.54 -27.66 12.60
C GLU A 68 -27.28 -26.83 12.90
N GLY A 69 -26.51 -27.19 13.94
CA GLY A 69 -25.30 -26.48 14.34
C GLY A 69 -24.14 -26.73 13.38
N SER A 70 -23.99 -27.99 12.95
CA SER A 70 -23.03 -28.38 11.92
C SER A 70 -23.32 -27.69 10.59
N ASP A 71 -24.57 -27.72 10.14
CA ASP A 71 -25.06 -27.05 8.94
C ASP A 71 -24.88 -25.53 9.01
N ALA A 72 -25.16 -24.92 10.16
CA ALA A 72 -24.97 -23.49 10.36
C ALA A 72 -23.49 -23.10 10.27
N LEU A 73 -22.59 -23.91 10.82
CA LEU A 73 -21.16 -23.70 10.68
C LEU A 73 -20.69 -23.89 9.23
N GLU A 74 -21.15 -24.93 8.53
CA GLU A 74 -20.80 -25.14 7.12
C GLU A 74 -21.25 -23.95 6.25
N ARG A 75 -22.46 -23.44 6.47
CA ARG A 75 -22.92 -22.19 5.82
C ARG A 75 -22.00 -21.02 6.14
N ALA A 76 -21.57 -20.85 7.39
CA ALA A 76 -20.66 -19.79 7.78
C ALA A 76 -19.28 -19.94 7.10
N ARG A 77 -18.74 -21.17 7.00
CA ARG A 77 -17.51 -21.48 6.27
C ARG A 77 -17.62 -21.10 4.80
N MET A 78 -18.72 -21.46 4.15
CA MET A 78 -18.94 -21.13 2.73
C MET A 78 -19.01 -19.61 2.49
N ILE A 79 -19.67 -18.86 3.37
CA ILE A 79 -19.69 -17.40 3.30
C ILE A 79 -18.29 -16.81 3.51
N TYR A 80 -17.53 -17.34 4.47
CA TYR A 80 -16.16 -16.92 4.72
C TYR A 80 -15.23 -17.17 3.53
N LEU A 81 -15.32 -18.35 2.90
CA LEU A 81 -14.56 -18.67 1.69
C LEU A 81 -14.91 -17.73 0.53
N ALA A 82 -16.20 -17.46 0.32
CA ALA A 82 -16.64 -16.51 -0.69
C ALA A 82 -16.12 -15.08 -0.42
N LEU A 83 -16.11 -14.65 0.85
CA LEU A 83 -15.56 -13.36 1.26
C LEU A 83 -14.06 -13.28 0.93
N ARG A 84 -13.30 -14.32 1.28
CA ARG A 84 -11.86 -14.39 0.97
C ARG A 84 -11.61 -14.36 -0.53
N GLU A 85 -12.43 -15.06 -1.31
CA GLU A 85 -12.33 -15.06 -2.75
C GLU A 85 -12.59 -13.67 -3.34
N SER A 86 -13.60 -12.93 -2.86
CA SER A 86 -13.81 -11.55 -3.28
C SER A 86 -12.61 -10.65 -2.99
N VAL A 87 -11.98 -10.79 -1.81
CA VAL A 87 -10.76 -10.06 -1.45
C VAL A 87 -9.59 -10.45 -2.36
N ALA A 88 -9.36 -11.75 -2.55
CA ALA A 88 -8.30 -12.27 -3.41
C ALA A 88 -8.45 -11.79 -4.86
N GLN A 89 -9.68 -11.66 -5.37
CA GLN A 89 -9.95 -11.09 -6.69
C GLN A 89 -9.59 -9.61 -6.78
N ILE A 90 -9.75 -8.83 -5.71
CA ILE A 90 -9.29 -7.42 -5.68
C ILE A 90 -7.76 -7.39 -5.68
N GLU A 91 -7.13 -8.22 -4.85
CA GLU A 91 -5.66 -8.31 -4.76
C GLU A 91 -5.02 -8.79 -6.05
N ALA A 92 -5.68 -9.69 -6.78
CA ALA A 92 -5.25 -10.14 -8.11
C ALA A 92 -5.23 -9.03 -9.17
N LEU A 93 -5.97 -7.92 -8.96
CA LEU A 93 -5.86 -6.72 -9.81
C LEU A 93 -4.57 -5.95 -9.54
N GLY A 94 -3.87 -6.24 -8.44
CA GLY A 94 -2.69 -5.54 -7.92
C GLY A 94 -3.01 -4.48 -6.87
N ALA A 95 -4.26 -4.41 -6.39
CA ALA A 95 -4.68 -3.50 -5.33
C ALA A 95 -4.46 -4.11 -3.94
N GLU A 96 -4.26 -3.29 -2.92
CA GLU A 96 -4.08 -3.74 -1.54
C GLU A 96 -5.35 -3.47 -0.74
N VAL A 97 -6.04 -4.52 -0.30
CA VAL A 97 -7.23 -4.37 0.55
C VAL A 97 -6.78 -4.06 1.98
N LYS A 98 -6.95 -2.82 2.44
CA LYS A 98 -6.60 -2.41 3.81
C LYS A 98 -7.72 -2.68 4.82
N GLY A 99 -8.97 -2.66 4.37
CA GLY A 99 -10.10 -2.95 5.23
C GLY A 99 -11.39 -3.15 4.45
N VAL A 100 -12.02 -4.31 4.58
CA VAL A 100 -13.30 -4.60 3.94
C VAL A 100 -14.44 -3.75 4.53
N MET A 101 -14.44 -3.58 5.86
CA MET A 101 -15.50 -2.86 6.57
C MET A 101 -15.51 -1.37 6.25
N ASP A 102 -14.33 -0.77 6.15
CA ASP A 102 -14.18 0.63 5.78
C ASP A 102 -14.16 0.83 4.26
N GLY A 103 -14.11 -0.26 3.49
CA GLY A 103 -14.04 -0.24 2.03
C GLY A 103 -12.74 0.38 1.50
N LEU A 104 -11.63 0.21 2.22
CA LEU A 104 -10.34 0.82 1.92
C LEU A 104 -9.49 -0.08 1.04
N VAL A 105 -9.03 0.50 -0.07
CA VAL A 105 -8.17 -0.15 -1.05
C VAL A 105 -7.10 0.83 -1.52
N ASP A 106 -5.86 0.36 -1.56
CA ASP A 106 -4.73 1.15 -2.03
C ASP A 106 -4.12 0.59 -3.31
N PHE A 107 -3.50 1.46 -4.10
CA PHE A 107 -2.72 1.07 -5.28
C PHE A 107 -1.33 1.68 -5.20
N ARG A 108 -0.28 0.89 -5.35
CA ARG A 108 1.09 1.42 -5.35
C ARG A 108 1.36 2.27 -6.59
N SER A 109 2.10 3.35 -6.40
CA SER A 109 2.47 4.26 -7.48
C SER A 109 3.77 4.99 -7.15
N TRP A 110 4.40 5.56 -8.18
CA TRP A 110 5.50 6.48 -8.05
C TRP A 110 5.01 7.92 -8.23
N ARG A 111 5.01 8.70 -7.15
CA ARG A 111 4.73 10.13 -7.19
C ARG A 111 5.94 10.87 -7.78
N ASP A 112 5.66 11.65 -8.81
CA ASP A 112 6.61 12.49 -9.55
C ASP A 112 7.85 11.69 -10.03
N GLY A 113 7.67 10.39 -10.30
CA GLY A 113 8.67 9.48 -10.83
C GLY A 113 9.68 8.89 -9.82
N THR A 114 9.73 9.42 -8.59
CA THR A 114 10.81 9.11 -7.64
C THR A 114 10.37 8.63 -6.27
N HIS A 115 9.15 8.97 -5.83
CA HIS A 115 8.69 8.67 -4.47
C HIS A 115 7.61 7.58 -4.48
N GLU A 116 7.87 6.46 -3.82
CA GLU A 116 6.85 5.41 -3.69
C GLU A 116 5.72 5.86 -2.74
N VAL A 117 4.48 5.73 -3.20
CA VAL A 117 3.26 6.10 -2.47
C VAL A 117 2.14 5.10 -2.70
N LEU A 118 1.07 5.23 -1.92
CA LEU A 118 -0.17 4.48 -2.05
C LEU A 118 -1.30 5.43 -2.45
N LEU A 119 -1.87 5.22 -3.64
CA LEU A 119 -3.11 5.84 -4.09
C LEU A 119 -4.27 5.23 -3.31
N CYS A 120 -4.93 6.02 -2.47
CA CYS A 120 -5.91 5.52 -1.51
C CYS A 120 -7.33 5.77 -1.99
N PHE A 121 -8.14 4.72 -2.02
CA PHE A 121 -9.55 4.75 -2.38
C PHE A 121 -10.42 4.24 -1.24
N LYS A 122 -11.48 4.97 -0.92
CA LYS A 122 -12.55 4.51 -0.02
C LYS A 122 -13.85 4.28 -0.79
N LEU A 123 -14.48 3.13 -0.56
CA LEU A 123 -15.80 2.83 -1.10
C LEU A 123 -16.81 3.95 -0.74
N GLY A 124 -17.44 4.53 -1.75
CA GLY A 124 -18.29 5.72 -1.62
C GLY A 124 -17.70 6.95 -2.31
N GLU A 125 -16.38 7.00 -2.51
CA GLU A 125 -15.73 8.03 -3.30
C GLU A 125 -15.96 7.79 -4.81
N ALA A 126 -16.10 8.89 -5.56
CA ALA A 126 -16.35 8.86 -7.01
C ALA A 126 -15.11 8.47 -7.83
N GLU A 127 -13.93 8.80 -7.32
CA GLU A 127 -12.63 8.58 -7.96
C GLU A 127 -11.52 8.58 -6.90
N ILE A 128 -10.29 8.26 -7.31
CA ILE A 128 -9.12 8.34 -6.42
C ILE A 128 -8.67 9.81 -6.37
N GLN A 129 -8.88 10.45 -5.22
CA GLN A 129 -8.51 11.85 -5.00
C GLN A 129 -7.35 12.03 -4.02
N PHE A 130 -6.92 10.93 -3.38
CA PHE A 130 -5.94 10.97 -2.32
C PHE A 130 -4.85 9.92 -2.48
N TYR A 131 -3.68 10.23 -1.96
CA TYR A 131 -2.57 9.29 -1.77
C TYR A 131 -2.00 9.46 -0.35
N HIS A 132 -1.17 8.52 0.09
CA HIS A 132 -0.37 8.65 1.31
C HIS A 132 0.97 7.93 1.16
N GLY A 133 1.92 8.21 2.04
CA GLY A 133 3.20 7.50 2.15
C GLY A 133 3.03 6.04 2.58
N LEU A 134 4.08 5.23 2.41
CA LEU A 134 4.06 3.80 2.78
C LEU A 134 3.89 3.55 4.28
N ASP A 135 4.43 4.46 5.11
CA ASP A 135 4.36 4.40 6.57
C ASP A 135 3.16 5.20 7.12
N GLU A 136 2.38 5.82 6.23
CA GLU A 136 1.17 6.56 6.58
C GLU A 136 -0.06 5.67 6.41
N GLY A 137 -1.14 6.05 7.09
CA GLY A 137 -2.45 5.43 6.93
C GLY A 137 -3.46 6.39 6.30
N PHE A 138 -4.73 5.98 6.31
CA PHE A 138 -5.85 6.78 5.81
C PHE A 138 -5.95 8.21 6.37
N ASP A 139 -5.46 8.44 7.60
CA ASP A 139 -5.45 9.75 8.24
C ASP A 139 -4.37 10.70 7.68
N GLY A 140 -3.34 10.15 7.02
CA GLY A 140 -2.25 10.89 6.36
C GLY A 140 -2.52 11.21 4.89
N ARG A 141 -3.79 11.31 4.47
CA ARG A 141 -4.13 11.47 3.05
C ARG A 141 -3.80 12.86 2.51
N HIS A 142 -3.09 12.88 1.40
CA HIS A 142 -2.74 14.05 0.60
C HIS A 142 -3.50 14.05 -0.73
N PRO A 143 -3.92 15.22 -1.25
CA PRO A 143 -4.63 15.30 -2.52
C PRO A 143 -3.74 14.90 -3.69
N THR A 144 -4.29 14.17 -4.67
CA THR A 144 -3.57 13.80 -5.91
C THR A 144 -3.33 14.98 -6.85
N ALA A 145 -4.10 16.07 -6.70
CA ALA A 145 -3.99 17.25 -7.54
C ALA A 145 -2.59 17.89 -7.46
N GLY A 146 -2.00 18.17 -8.62
CA GLY A 146 -0.67 18.78 -8.73
C GLY A 146 0.51 17.79 -8.75
N HIS A 147 0.23 16.49 -8.69
CA HIS A 147 1.25 15.44 -8.76
C HIS A 147 1.07 14.55 -9.98
N ARG A 148 2.19 14.02 -10.50
CA ARG A 148 2.20 12.96 -11.51
C ARG A 148 2.35 11.60 -10.84
N PHE A 149 1.66 10.58 -11.34
CA PHE A 149 1.71 9.22 -10.79
C PHE A 149 2.11 8.23 -11.88
N CYS A 150 3.21 7.51 -11.66
CA CYS A 150 3.83 6.63 -12.64
C CYS A 150 3.80 5.17 -12.17
N ALA A 151 3.74 4.25 -13.15
CA ALA A 151 3.82 2.81 -12.91
C ALA A 151 5.27 2.29 -12.84
N GLU A 152 6.26 3.14 -13.14
CA GLU A 152 7.67 2.81 -13.13
C GLU A 152 8.45 3.91 -12.40
N PHE A 153 9.58 3.52 -11.81
CA PHE A 153 10.52 4.47 -11.22
C PHE A 153 11.32 5.15 -12.34
N GLU A 154 11.24 6.48 -12.43
CA GLU A 154 11.91 7.28 -13.47
C GLU A 154 13.29 7.76 -13.03
N GLY A 155 13.58 7.73 -11.72
CA GLY A 155 14.83 8.25 -11.15
C GLY A 155 14.93 9.76 -11.15
N ASP A 156 15.94 10.29 -10.47
CA ASP A 156 16.31 11.70 -10.63
C ASP A 156 16.87 11.85 -12.05
N ALA A 157 16.16 12.55 -12.93
CA ALA A 157 16.79 13.06 -14.14
C ALA A 157 17.97 13.94 -13.70
N GLU A 158 19.21 13.45 -13.85
CA GLU A 158 20.39 14.33 -13.75
C GLU A 158 20.09 15.51 -14.68
N PRO A 159 20.08 16.76 -14.18
CA PRO A 159 19.90 17.90 -15.05
C PRO A 159 21.06 17.83 -16.03
N ASP A 160 20.69 17.73 -17.31
CA ASP A 160 21.58 17.71 -18.46
C ASP A 160 22.76 18.65 -18.18
N ARG A 161 23.95 18.10 -17.92
CA ARG A 161 25.16 18.91 -17.86
C ARG A 161 25.33 19.43 -19.27
N GLN A 162 24.82 20.64 -19.48
CA GLN A 162 25.09 21.47 -20.64
C GLN A 162 26.60 21.37 -20.89
N THR A 163 27.01 20.54 -21.85
CA THR A 163 28.37 20.55 -22.33
C THR A 163 28.50 21.87 -23.08
N ASP A 164 29.03 22.88 -22.40
CA ASP A 164 29.48 24.10 -23.04
C ASP A 164 30.39 23.70 -24.21
N PRO A 165 30.13 24.16 -25.45
CA PRO A 165 31.06 23.93 -26.54
C PRO A 165 32.27 24.83 -26.28
N GLU A 166 33.34 24.25 -25.73
CA GLU A 166 34.65 24.88 -25.71
C GLU A 166 35.05 25.20 -27.16
N THR A 167 34.97 26.48 -27.49
CA THR A 167 35.53 27.05 -28.71
C THR A 167 37.05 26.99 -28.62
N ASN A 168 37.64 25.97 -29.21
CA ASN A 168 39.08 25.91 -29.47
C ASN A 168 39.43 26.96 -30.53
N ASN A 169 40.06 28.05 -30.11
CA ASN A 169 40.77 28.96 -30.98
C ASN A 169 42.05 29.43 -30.27
N GLU A 170 43.14 28.70 -30.52
CA GLU A 170 44.51 29.17 -30.40
C GLU A 170 44.92 29.76 -31.77
N PRO A 171 45.86 30.74 -31.86
CA PRO A 171 47.18 30.60 -31.25
C PRO A 171 47.88 31.87 -30.72
N ASP A 172 48.95 31.59 -29.97
CA ASP A 172 50.22 32.34 -29.78
C ASP A 172 50.17 33.78 -29.23
N THR A 173 50.78 34.02 -28.06
CA THR A 173 52.16 34.58 -27.92
C THR A 173 52.52 34.75 -26.42
N GLU A 174 53.64 34.17 -25.99
CA GLU A 174 54.38 34.48 -24.74
C GLU A 174 55.10 35.86 -24.80
N PRO A 175 55.85 36.34 -23.79
CA PRO A 175 55.93 35.99 -22.37
C PRO A 175 55.91 37.25 -21.43
N GLY A 176 55.79 37.07 -20.12
CA GLY A 176 56.00 38.19 -19.18
C GLY A 176 55.76 37.92 -17.70
N ASP A 177 56.75 37.30 -17.06
CA ASP A 177 57.36 37.71 -15.78
C ASP A 177 56.43 38.20 -14.63
N LYS A 178 56.30 37.40 -13.56
CA LYS A 178 56.78 37.70 -12.18
C LYS A 178 56.05 36.90 -11.09
N ARG A 179 56.84 36.00 -10.48
CA ARG A 179 57.19 36.02 -9.04
C ARG A 179 56.07 35.70 -8.02
N SER A 180 56.43 34.71 -7.18
CA SER A 180 56.17 34.61 -5.72
C SER A 180 54.72 34.43 -5.25
N GLN A 181 54.37 33.64 -4.23
CA GLN A 181 55.10 32.87 -3.22
C GLN A 181 54.06 32.05 -2.44
N SER A 182 54.52 30.96 -1.82
CA SER A 182 54.12 30.37 -0.52
C SER A 182 52.68 30.58 0.00
N ALA A 183 51.91 29.51 0.21
CA ALA A 183 51.94 28.63 1.40
C ALA A 183 51.44 29.32 2.68
N ASP A 184 50.34 28.81 3.24
CA ASP A 184 50.23 28.43 4.66
C ASP A 184 48.92 27.62 4.84
N THR A 185 48.96 26.31 5.09
CA THR A 185 49.01 25.63 6.41
C THR A 185 47.91 26.12 7.34
N GLY A 186 46.98 25.24 7.73
CA GLY A 186 46.96 24.68 9.09
C GLY A 186 46.08 25.57 9.98
N GLU A 187 45.10 25.12 10.74
CA GLU A 187 45.13 24.11 11.80
C GLU A 187 43.67 24.08 12.31
N ARG A 188 43.04 22.92 12.51
CA ARG A 188 42.70 22.34 13.83
C ARG A 188 42.17 23.39 14.83
N GLU A 189 41.05 23.19 15.51
CA GLU A 189 40.87 22.19 16.56
C GLU A 189 39.42 22.30 17.11
N ARG A 190 38.74 21.18 17.35
CA ARG A 190 38.23 20.67 18.66
C ARG A 190 37.61 21.75 19.57
N VAL A 191 36.46 21.51 20.22
CA VAL A 191 36.29 20.74 21.47
C VAL A 191 34.78 20.81 21.76
N ALA A 192 34.07 19.67 21.81
CA ALA A 192 33.66 18.95 23.02
C ALA A 192 32.67 19.68 23.94
N GLY A 193 31.65 18.94 24.39
CA GLY A 193 30.88 19.31 25.58
C GLY A 193 29.42 18.89 25.57
N PRO A 194 29.06 17.71 26.12
CA PRO A 194 27.68 17.28 26.34
C PRO A 194 27.16 17.73 27.71
N GLN A 195 25.85 17.68 27.95
CA GLN A 195 25.23 17.02 29.13
C GLN A 195 23.75 17.39 29.35
N ARG A 196 22.96 16.31 29.60
CA ARG A 196 21.94 16.13 30.67
C ARG A 196 20.69 17.04 30.62
N GLN A 197 19.50 16.60 31.01
CA GLN A 197 19.06 15.54 31.94
C GLN A 197 17.88 14.76 31.37
#